data_AF-C0PS30-F1
#
_entry.id   AF-C0PS30-F1
#
_cell.length_a   1.000
_cell.length_b   1.000
_cell.length_c   1.000
_cell.angle_alpha   90.00
_cell.angle_beta   90.00
_cell.angle_gamma   90.00
#
_symmetry.space_group_name_H-M   'P 1'
#
loop_
_entity.id
_entity.type
_entity.pdbx_description
1 polymer ?
#
loop_
_entity_poly.entity_id
_entity_poly.type
_entity_poly.pdbx_seq_one_letter_code
_entity_poly.pdbx_strand_id
1 'polypeptide(L)'
;MVDKDELPEDFQCSEEWITLGTHYRLLVEPLDIANYYRLGKNEDSGPYLKNGRPRRYTTLQKWLKEIEVTKQLQPSPTGIDQPTVLTQDSCLWAHVEEIACLMRPNNVRDQENLVAELENSVKALIGSNGLSMEELVAGNCNSTFNTVVKWLWTNMNAEKKASSPISYIIDRHPELIN
;
A
#
# COMPACT_ATOMS: atom_id res chain seq x y z
N MET A 1 14.36 -8.26 22.83
CA MET A 1 15.52 -8.08 21.95
C MET A 1 15.68 -6.63 21.56
N VAL A 2 15.03 -6.12 20.51
CA VAL A 2 15.14 -4.68 20.14
C VAL A 2 14.74 -3.76 21.30
N ASP A 3 13.55 -3.96 21.86
CA ASP A 3 13.00 -3.09 22.92
C ASP A 3 13.70 -3.20 24.28
N LYS A 4 14.58 -4.19 24.40
CA LYS A 4 15.29 -4.49 25.64
C LYS A 4 16.78 -4.17 25.51
N ASP A 5 17.19 -3.56 24.39
CA ASP A 5 18.59 -3.27 24.07
C ASP A 5 19.49 -4.52 24.17
N GLU A 6 18.96 -5.70 23.81
CA GLU A 6 19.68 -6.98 23.85
C GLU A 6 20.40 -7.28 22.52
N LEU A 7 20.41 -6.34 21.57
CA LEU A 7 21.02 -6.47 20.25
C LEU A 7 22.20 -5.49 20.11
N PRO A 8 23.16 -5.76 19.19
CA PRO A 8 24.21 -4.80 18.86
C PRO A 8 23.65 -3.42 18.47
N GLU A 9 24.36 -2.34 18.82
CA GLU A 9 23.92 -0.96 18.56
C GLU A 9 23.67 -0.68 17.06
N ASP A 10 24.44 -1.33 16.18
CA ASP A 10 24.36 -1.19 14.73
C ASP A 10 23.39 -2.19 14.07
N PHE A 11 22.67 -3.02 14.85
CA PHE A 11 21.75 -4.03 14.32
C PHE A 11 20.70 -3.42 13.38
N GLN A 12 20.13 -2.28 13.78
CA GLN A 12 19.15 -1.54 12.99
C GLN A 12 19.72 -0.90 11.73
N CYS A 13 21.04 -0.80 11.62
CA CYS A 13 21.76 -0.27 10.45
C CYS A 13 22.27 -1.40 9.53
N SER A 14 22.05 -2.66 9.88
CA SER A 14 22.49 -3.79 9.06
C SER A 14 21.67 -3.89 7.79
N GLU A 15 22.37 -3.82 6.66
CA GLU A 15 21.77 -3.94 5.32
C GLU A 15 21.05 -5.29 5.10
N GLU A 16 21.59 -6.36 5.69
CA GLU A 16 20.96 -7.69 5.67
C GLU A 16 19.60 -7.66 6.38
N TRP A 17 19.56 -7.15 7.62
CA TRP A 17 18.33 -7.10 8.41
C TRP A 17 17.28 -6.15 7.82
N ILE A 18 17.71 -5.04 7.22
CA ILE A 18 16.80 -4.13 6.50
C ILE A 18 16.24 -4.77 5.24
N THR A 19 17.08 -5.47 4.46
CA THR A 19 16.64 -6.14 3.24
C THR A 19 15.64 -7.25 3.55
N LEU A 20 15.95 -8.12 4.52
CA LEU A 20 15.06 -9.20 4.94
C LEU A 20 13.78 -8.65 5.59
N GLY A 21 13.91 -7.65 6.45
CA GLY A 21 12.79 -6.98 7.10
C GLY A 21 11.85 -6.30 6.10
N THR A 22 12.40 -5.69 5.06
CA THR A 22 11.63 -5.07 3.97
C THR A 22 10.87 -6.12 3.18
N HIS A 23 11.51 -7.21 2.73
CA HIS A 23 10.83 -8.31 2.05
C HIS A 23 9.73 -8.94 2.91
N TYR A 24 10.01 -9.19 4.20
CA TYR A 24 9.01 -9.69 5.15
C TYR A 24 7.80 -8.76 5.23
N ARG A 25 8.03 -7.44 5.32
CA ARG A 25 6.95 -6.45 5.35
C ARG A 25 6.13 -6.47 4.06
N LEU A 26 6.76 -6.45 2.89
CA LEU A 26 6.05 -6.45 1.60
C LEU A 26 5.22 -7.73 1.39
N LEU A 27 5.69 -8.88 1.85
CA LEU A 27 4.99 -10.16 1.69
C LEU A 27 3.88 -10.39 2.73
N VAL A 28 4.11 -10.01 3.99
CA VAL A 28 3.28 -10.49 5.11
C VAL A 28 2.31 -9.42 5.61
N GLU A 29 2.66 -8.14 5.57
CA GLU A 29 1.75 -7.08 6.04
C GLU A 29 0.44 -7.01 5.24
N PRO A 30 0.41 -7.22 3.90
CA PRO A 30 -0.85 -7.34 3.15
C PRO A 30 -1.77 -8.46 3.69
N LEU A 31 -1.20 -9.59 4.10
CA LEU A 31 -1.96 -10.71 4.66
C LEU A 31 -2.52 -10.37 6.04
N ASP A 32 -1.77 -9.65 6.86
CA ASP A 32 -2.24 -9.18 8.16
C ASP A 32 -3.32 -8.10 8.03
N ILE A 33 -3.21 -7.21 7.04
CA ILE A 33 -4.26 -6.25 6.67
C ILE A 33 -5.53 -7.01 6.27
N ALA A 34 -5.42 -7.95 5.32
CA ALA A 34 -6.56 -8.76 4.91
C ALA A 34 -7.21 -9.49 6.10
N ASN A 35 -6.40 -10.06 7.00
CA ASN A 35 -6.90 -10.69 8.20
C ASN A 35 -7.57 -9.70 9.18
N TYR A 36 -7.03 -8.48 9.31
CA TYR A 36 -7.59 -7.43 10.15
C TYR A 36 -9.01 -7.03 9.72
N TYR A 37 -9.21 -6.75 8.43
CA TYR A 37 -10.52 -6.38 7.87
C TYR A 37 -11.47 -7.58 7.77
N ARG A 38 -10.97 -8.77 7.42
CA ARG A 38 -11.77 -10.01 7.41
C ARG A 38 -12.38 -10.34 8.77
N LEU A 39 -11.67 -10.03 9.86
CA LEU A 39 -12.14 -10.24 11.23
C LEU A 39 -12.99 -9.08 11.78
N GLY A 40 -13.28 -8.05 10.98
CA GLY A 40 -14.05 -6.88 11.42
C GLY A 40 -13.35 -6.00 12.44
N LYS A 41 -12.04 -6.16 12.66
CA LYS A 41 -11.31 -5.37 13.68
C LYS A 41 -11.34 -3.87 13.40
N ASN A 42 -11.52 -3.48 12.15
CA ASN A 42 -11.68 -2.09 11.77
C ASN A 42 -12.98 -1.47 12.30
N GLU A 43 -14.00 -2.27 12.57
CA GLU A 43 -15.27 -1.82 13.14
C GLU A 43 -15.15 -1.63 14.65
N ASP A 44 -14.42 -2.51 15.33
CA ASP A 44 -14.21 -2.45 16.79
C ASP A 44 -13.12 -1.44 17.18
N SER A 45 -11.99 -1.49 16.48
CA SER A 45 -10.75 -0.79 16.84
C SER A 45 -10.43 0.37 15.91
N GLY A 46 -11.17 0.55 14.80
CA GLY A 46 -10.91 1.61 13.81
C GLY A 46 -9.86 1.25 12.75
N PRO A 47 -9.48 2.21 11.88
CA PRO A 47 -8.66 1.95 10.69
C PRO A 47 -7.33 1.26 11.00
N TYR A 48 -6.90 0.34 10.14
CA TYR A 48 -5.68 -0.44 10.35
C TYR A 48 -4.46 0.44 10.58
N LEU A 49 -4.24 1.46 9.74
CA LEU A 49 -3.08 2.34 9.83
C LEU A 49 -3.01 3.13 11.15
N LYS A 50 -4.16 3.37 11.78
CA LYS A 50 -4.26 4.14 13.03
C LYS A 50 -4.14 3.24 14.27
N ASN A 51 -4.86 2.11 14.26
CA ASN A 51 -5.09 1.31 15.47
C ASN A 51 -4.76 -0.18 15.31
N GLY A 52 -4.60 -0.67 14.09
CA GLY A 52 -4.40 -2.09 13.80
C GLY A 52 -2.96 -2.49 13.48
N ARG A 53 -2.13 -1.54 13.06
CA ARG A 53 -0.81 -1.82 12.49
C ARG A 53 0.18 -2.34 13.53
N PRO A 54 0.66 -3.60 13.39
CA PRO A 54 1.62 -4.16 14.33
C PRO A 54 2.95 -3.42 14.35
N ARG A 55 3.52 -3.27 15.56
CA ARG A 55 4.78 -2.56 15.80
C ARG A 55 5.96 -3.08 14.97
N ARG A 56 6.00 -4.39 14.67
CA ARG A 56 7.05 -4.98 13.84
C ARG A 56 7.17 -4.31 12.47
N TYR A 57 6.05 -3.95 11.83
CA TYR A 57 6.09 -3.30 10.52
C TYR A 57 6.51 -1.84 10.62
N THR A 58 6.03 -1.12 11.64
CA THR A 58 6.44 0.27 11.87
C THR A 58 7.92 0.38 12.18
N THR A 59 8.48 -0.56 12.97
CA THR A 59 9.90 -0.60 13.30
C THR A 59 10.74 -0.87 12.05
N LEU A 60 10.39 -1.90 11.26
CA LEU A 60 11.13 -2.23 10.04
C LEU A 60 11.05 -1.11 8.98
N GLN A 61 9.88 -0.48 8.82
CA GLN A 61 9.74 0.67 7.92
C GLN A 61 10.57 1.88 8.39
N LYS A 62 10.68 2.10 9.70
CA LYS A 62 11.50 3.18 10.27
C LYS A 62 12.98 2.94 9.95
N TRP A 63 13.50 1.74 10.18
CA TRP A 63 14.90 1.39 9.89
C TRP A 63 15.25 1.58 8.41
N LEU A 64 14.36 1.16 7.51
CA LEU A 64 14.53 1.38 6.07
C LEU A 64 14.66 2.88 5.74
N LYS A 65 13.72 3.70 6.23
CA LYS A 65 13.73 5.16 5.99
C LYS A 65 14.99 5.84 6.54
N GLU A 66 15.45 5.42 7.72
CA GLU A 66 16.67 5.97 8.32
C GLU A 66 17.89 5.68 7.45
N ILE A 67 18.04 4.46 6.94
CA ILE A 67 19.13 4.13 6.01
C ILE A 67 19.03 4.86 4.68
N GLU A 68 17.85 4.97 4.09
CA GLU A 68 17.67 5.69 2.82
C GLU A 68 18.13 7.16 2.96
N VAL A 69 17.77 7.79 4.08
CA VAL A 69 18.21 9.16 4.42
C VAL A 69 19.72 9.21 4.66
N THR A 70 20.27 8.32 5.49
CA THR A 70 21.71 8.33 5.83
C THR A 70 22.60 8.06 4.63
N LYS A 71 22.21 7.14 3.76
CA LYS A 71 23.00 6.79 2.56
C LYS A 71 22.83 7.81 1.42
N GLN A 72 22.00 8.85 1.58
CA GLN A 72 21.58 9.75 0.49
C GLN A 72 21.19 8.98 -0.78
N LEU A 73 20.63 7.78 -0.60
CA LEU A 73 20.16 6.99 -1.72
C LEU A 73 18.99 7.79 -2.27
N GLN A 74 19.23 8.48 -3.39
CA GLN A 74 18.13 8.82 -4.26
C GLN A 74 17.38 7.51 -4.52
N PRO A 75 16.04 7.52 -4.60
CA PRO A 75 15.31 6.35 -5.06
C PRO A 75 16.03 5.89 -6.32
N SER A 76 16.70 4.74 -6.23
CA SER A 76 17.41 4.22 -7.38
C SER A 76 16.34 4.09 -8.44
N PRO A 77 16.53 4.66 -9.64
CA PRO A 77 15.73 4.21 -10.75
C PRO A 77 16.17 2.76 -10.94
N THR A 78 15.53 1.81 -10.25
CA THR A 78 15.32 0.47 -10.78
C THR A 78 14.95 0.73 -12.22
N GLY A 79 15.83 0.30 -13.14
CA GLY A 79 15.79 0.69 -14.54
C GLY A 79 14.33 0.70 -15.00
N ILE A 80 13.96 1.77 -15.68
CA ILE A 80 12.59 2.28 -15.91
C ILE A 80 11.60 1.21 -16.45
N ASP A 81 12.10 0.03 -16.80
CA ASP A 81 11.39 -1.10 -17.41
C ASP A 81 11.45 -2.43 -16.63
N GLN A 82 12.05 -2.52 -15.43
CA GLN A 82 11.96 -3.77 -14.64
C GLN A 82 10.67 -3.76 -13.79
N PRO A 83 9.71 -4.66 -14.08
CA PRO A 83 8.54 -4.82 -13.24
C PRO A 83 8.99 -5.27 -11.86
N THR A 84 8.56 -4.58 -10.81
CA THR A 84 8.71 -5.14 -9.47
C THR A 84 7.69 -6.26 -9.29
N VAL A 85 8.14 -7.39 -8.74
CA VAL A 85 7.26 -8.53 -8.45
C VAL A 85 6.28 -8.17 -7.32
N LEU A 86 6.70 -7.32 -6.39
CA LEU A 86 5.92 -6.92 -5.22
C LEU A 86 5.73 -5.41 -5.17
N THR A 87 4.55 -4.99 -4.76
CA THR A 87 4.23 -3.60 -4.50
C THR A 87 5.08 -3.08 -3.34
N GLN A 88 5.79 -1.97 -3.54
CA GLN A 88 6.79 -1.45 -2.61
C GLN A 88 6.18 -0.70 -1.39
N ASP A 89 4.86 -0.56 -1.36
CA ASP A 89 4.09 -0.09 -0.21
C ASP A 89 3.21 -1.22 0.32
N SER A 90 3.64 -1.79 1.44
CA SER A 90 2.92 -2.86 2.13
C SER A 90 1.58 -2.42 2.74
N CYS A 91 1.36 -1.11 2.88
CA CYS A 91 0.13 -0.55 3.44
C CYS A 91 -0.93 -0.23 2.38
N LEU A 92 -0.63 -0.37 1.09
CA LEU A 92 -1.58 -0.04 0.01
C LEU A 92 -2.95 -0.69 0.24
N TRP A 93 -2.97 -1.96 0.62
CA TRP A 93 -4.19 -2.71 0.90
C TRP A 93 -5.04 -2.11 2.03
N ALA A 94 -4.44 -1.43 3.01
CA ALA A 94 -5.21 -0.78 4.07
C ALA A 94 -6.02 0.41 3.52
N HIS A 95 -5.44 1.20 2.60
CA HIS A 95 -6.17 2.27 1.92
C HIS A 95 -7.30 1.72 1.03
N VAL A 96 -7.02 0.62 0.32
CA VAL A 96 -8.01 -0.08 -0.52
C VAL A 96 -9.19 -0.56 0.32
N GLU A 97 -8.93 -1.20 1.46
CA GLU A 97 -9.98 -1.69 2.37
C GLU A 97 -10.82 -0.57 2.98
N GLU A 98 -10.23 0.60 3.26
CA GLU A 98 -11.00 1.76 3.72
C GLU A 98 -11.99 2.26 2.66
N ILE A 99 -11.59 2.29 1.38
CA ILE A 99 -12.50 2.60 0.27
C ILE A 99 -13.55 1.49 0.11
N ALA A 100 -13.16 0.22 0.15
CA ALA A 100 -14.10 -0.90 0.05
C ALA A 100 -15.18 -0.82 1.15
N CYS A 101 -14.80 -0.40 2.36
CA CYS A 101 -15.74 -0.17 3.44
C CYS A 101 -16.69 1.02 3.20
N LEU A 102 -16.31 2.04 2.42
CA LEU A 102 -17.21 3.13 1.99
C LEU A 102 -18.30 2.65 1.03
N MET A 103 -17.99 1.62 0.24
CA MET A 103 -18.95 1.02 -0.70
C MET A 103 -20.09 0.28 0.02
N ARG A 104 -19.96 0.04 1.34
CA ARG A 104 -21.02 -0.58 2.16
C ARG A 104 -22.12 0.45 2.48
N PRO A 105 -23.40 0.04 2.56
CA PRO A 105 -24.51 0.94 2.86
C PRO A 105 -24.33 1.71 4.18
N ASN A 106 -24.87 2.93 4.26
CA ASN A 106 -24.88 3.78 5.46
C ASN A 106 -23.52 4.26 5.99
N ASN A 107 -22.48 4.27 5.14
CA ASN A 107 -21.18 4.82 5.54
C ASN A 107 -21.20 6.36 5.52
N VAL A 108 -20.87 6.99 6.65
CA VAL A 108 -20.81 8.46 6.84
C VAL A 108 -19.38 8.99 6.96
N ARG A 109 -18.36 8.17 6.65
CA ARG A 109 -16.97 8.59 6.70
C ARG A 109 -16.63 9.53 5.56
N ASP A 110 -15.59 10.32 5.78
CA ASP A 110 -15.08 11.28 4.82
C ASP A 110 -14.48 10.58 3.59
N GLN A 111 -15.30 10.49 2.54
CA GLN A 111 -14.92 9.86 1.28
C GLN A 111 -13.77 10.60 0.58
N GLU A 112 -13.74 11.93 0.63
CA GLU A 112 -12.74 12.72 -0.10
C GLU A 112 -11.35 12.50 0.47
N ASN A 113 -11.23 12.51 1.80
CA ASN A 113 -9.95 12.27 2.47
C ASN A 113 -9.43 10.84 2.21
N LEU A 114 -10.28 9.82 2.29
CA LEU A 114 -9.86 8.43 2.04
C LEU A 114 -9.43 8.21 0.58
N VAL A 115 -10.14 8.82 -0.37
CA VAL A 115 -9.77 8.75 -1.79
C VAL A 115 -8.43 9.45 -2.03
N ALA A 116 -8.22 10.62 -1.43
CA ALA A 116 -6.96 11.35 -1.54
C ALA A 116 -5.78 10.56 -0.94
N GLU A 117 -5.97 9.86 0.20
CA GLU A 117 -4.95 9.00 0.78
C GLU A 117 -4.55 7.85 -0.17
N LEU A 118 -5.53 7.15 -0.74
CA LEU A 118 -5.27 6.09 -1.70
C LEU A 118 -4.57 6.63 -2.96
N GLU A 119 -5.07 7.72 -3.54
CA GLU A 119 -4.46 8.33 -4.73
C GLU A 119 -3.03 8.78 -4.47
N ASN A 120 -2.74 9.38 -3.33
CA ASN A 120 -1.37 9.78 -2.97
C ASN A 120 -0.43 8.57 -2.85
N SER A 121 -0.87 7.46 -2.24
CA SER A 121 -0.09 6.22 -2.17
C SER A 121 0.18 5.65 -3.57
N VAL A 122 -0.86 5.52 -4.41
CA VAL A 122 -0.73 5.02 -5.79
C VAL A 122 0.17 5.92 -6.63
N LYS A 123 0.03 7.24 -6.52
CA LYS A 123 0.87 8.21 -7.25
C LYS A 123 2.34 8.11 -6.86
N ALA A 124 2.64 7.94 -5.57
CA ALA A 124 4.01 7.74 -5.11
C ALA A 124 4.60 6.44 -5.66
N LEU A 125 3.83 5.35 -5.65
CA LEU A 125 4.23 4.05 -6.20
C LEU A 125 4.47 4.11 -7.71
N ILE A 126 3.63 4.81 -8.48
CA ILE A 126 3.86 5.01 -9.91
C ILE A 126 5.16 5.79 -10.14
N GLY A 127 5.36 6.89 -9.40
CA GLY A 127 6.55 7.73 -9.52
C GLY A 127 7.86 7.01 -9.19
N SER A 128 7.82 6.01 -8.30
CA SER A 128 8.98 5.19 -7.93
C SER A 128 9.08 3.86 -8.68
N ASN A 129 8.21 3.59 -9.67
CA ASN A 129 8.05 2.29 -10.32
C ASN A 129 7.86 1.12 -9.33
N GLY A 130 7.21 1.39 -8.19
CA GLY A 130 7.02 0.46 -7.07
C GLY A 130 5.69 -0.28 -7.10
N LEU A 131 4.86 -0.10 -8.13
CA LEU A 131 3.55 -0.74 -8.24
C LEU A 131 3.65 -2.07 -9.01
N SER A 132 3.29 -3.20 -8.38
CA SER A 132 3.24 -4.50 -9.06
C SER A 132 1.85 -4.74 -9.65
N MET A 133 1.71 -4.58 -10.97
CA MET A 133 0.43 -4.82 -11.64
C MET A 133 0.07 -6.30 -11.66
N GLU A 134 1.06 -7.19 -11.66
CA GLU A 134 0.86 -8.63 -11.55
C GLU A 134 0.26 -9.00 -10.19
N GLU A 135 0.76 -8.41 -9.10
CA GLU A 135 0.20 -8.64 -7.76
C GLU A 135 -1.23 -8.08 -7.62
N LEU A 136 -1.46 -6.87 -8.14
CA LEU A 136 -2.69 -6.12 -7.86
C LEU A 136 -3.86 -6.48 -8.77
N VAL A 137 -3.57 -6.74 -10.05
CA VAL A 137 -4.59 -6.88 -11.10
C VAL A 137 -4.70 -8.32 -11.60
N ALA A 138 -3.62 -9.10 -11.62
CA ALA A 138 -3.65 -10.43 -12.20
C ALA A 138 -4.41 -11.44 -11.29
N GLY A 139 -5.20 -12.32 -11.93
CA GLY A 139 -5.78 -13.51 -11.30
C GLY A 139 -7.28 -13.46 -10.98
N ASN A 140 -7.88 -12.30 -10.66
CA ASN A 140 -9.32 -12.21 -10.36
C ASN A 140 -9.90 -10.79 -10.56
N CYS A 141 -10.83 -10.62 -11.52
CA CYS A 141 -11.52 -9.36 -11.74
C CYS A 141 -12.39 -8.88 -10.55
N ASN A 142 -12.72 -9.79 -9.62
CA ASN A 142 -13.49 -9.51 -8.41
C ASN A 142 -12.62 -9.34 -7.16
N SER A 143 -11.30 -9.10 -7.31
CA SER A 143 -10.47 -8.71 -6.16
C SER A 143 -10.98 -7.40 -5.53
N THR A 144 -10.71 -7.19 -4.24
CA THR A 144 -11.09 -5.94 -3.56
C THR A 144 -10.45 -4.73 -4.25
N PHE A 145 -9.19 -4.86 -4.71
CA PHE A 145 -8.50 -3.82 -5.45
C PHE A 145 -9.22 -3.46 -6.77
N ASN A 146 -9.52 -4.46 -7.60
CA ASN A 146 -10.19 -4.25 -8.89
C ASN A 146 -11.60 -3.66 -8.70
N THR A 147 -12.31 -4.11 -7.67
CA THR A 147 -13.63 -3.58 -7.29
C THR A 147 -13.56 -2.10 -6.89
N VAL A 148 -12.58 -1.74 -6.04
CA VAL A 148 -12.34 -0.35 -5.61
C VAL A 148 -11.94 0.53 -6.80
N VAL A 149 -11.02 0.08 -7.64
CA VAL A 149 -10.58 0.82 -8.84
C VAL A 149 -11.76 1.06 -9.79
N LYS A 150 -12.56 0.03 -10.08
CA LYS A 150 -13.76 0.15 -10.93
C LYS A 150 -14.78 1.11 -10.32
N TRP A 151 -15.03 1.01 -9.01
CA TRP A 151 -15.96 1.90 -8.32
C TRP A 151 -15.49 3.35 -8.34
N LEU A 152 -14.22 3.62 -8.05
CA LEU A 152 -13.65 4.97 -8.13
C LEU A 152 -13.78 5.53 -9.55
N TRP A 153 -13.38 4.76 -10.55
CA TRP A 153 -13.43 5.20 -11.95
C TRP A 153 -14.86 5.50 -12.42
N THR A 154 -15.84 4.70 -12.01
CA THR A 154 -17.25 4.92 -12.42
C THR A 154 -17.89 6.13 -11.74
N ASN A 155 -17.42 6.52 -10.55
CA ASN A 155 -17.95 7.66 -9.80
C ASN A 155 -17.17 8.99 -10.06
N MET A 156 -16.03 8.95 -10.76
CA MET A 156 -15.27 10.15 -11.12
C MET A 156 -15.85 10.86 -12.36
N ASN A 157 -15.84 12.20 -12.34
CA ASN A 157 -16.11 13.02 -13.52
C ASN A 157 -14.92 13.04 -14.49
N ALA A 158 -15.10 13.57 -15.70
CA ALA A 158 -14.06 13.58 -16.74
C ALA A 158 -12.78 14.33 -16.31
N GLU A 159 -12.92 15.43 -15.57
CA GLU A 159 -11.79 16.22 -15.08
C GLU A 159 -10.95 15.44 -14.04
N LYS A 160 -11.61 14.80 -13.06
CA LYS A 160 -10.96 13.95 -12.06
C LYS A 160 -10.30 12.73 -12.68
N LYS A 161 -10.90 12.13 -13.71
CA LYS A 161 -10.28 11.01 -14.44
C LYS A 161 -8.94 11.40 -15.07
N ALA A 162 -8.85 12.61 -15.61
CA ALA A 162 -7.62 13.09 -16.25
C ALA A 162 -6.48 13.38 -15.25
N SER A 163 -6.79 13.74 -14.01
CA SER A 163 -5.80 14.06 -12.98
C SER A 163 -5.52 12.93 -11.99
N SER A 164 -6.41 11.95 -11.90
CA SER A 164 -6.31 10.82 -10.97
C SER A 164 -5.22 9.83 -11.40
N PRO A 165 -4.37 9.34 -10.46
CA PRO A 165 -3.41 8.28 -10.74
C PRO A 165 -4.08 6.94 -11.08
N ILE A 166 -5.39 6.79 -10.83
CA ILE A 166 -6.15 5.60 -11.21
C ILE A 166 -6.23 5.45 -12.74
N SER A 167 -6.16 6.56 -13.50
CA SER A 167 -6.11 6.52 -14.98
C SER A 167 -4.96 5.65 -15.50
N TYR A 168 -3.79 5.74 -14.87
CA TYR A 168 -2.62 4.91 -15.21
C TYR A 168 -2.90 3.40 -15.09
N ILE A 169 -3.68 3.00 -14.08
CA ILE A 169 -4.07 1.60 -13.87
C ILE A 169 -5.05 1.17 -14.96
N ILE A 170 -6.06 1.99 -15.26
CA ILE A 170 -7.07 1.71 -16.29
C ILE A 170 -6.47 1.67 -17.69
N ASP A 171 -5.54 2.58 -18.01
CA ASP A 171 -4.89 2.62 -19.32
C ASP A 171 -4.07 1.35 -19.60
N ARG A 172 -3.48 0.75 -18.55
CA ARG A 172 -2.76 -0.52 -18.64
C ARG A 172 -3.66 -1.75 -18.61
N HIS A 173 -4.81 -1.65 -17.94
CA HIS A 173 -5.78 -2.74 -17.77
C HIS A 173 -7.21 -2.26 -18.07
N PRO A 174 -7.53 -1.97 -19.34
CA PRO A 174 -8.85 -1.46 -19.72
C PRO A 174 -9.97 -2.47 -19.45
N GLU A 175 -9.64 -3.77 -19.33
CA GLU A 175 -10.58 -4.84 -18.96
C GLU A 175 -11.23 -4.65 -17.59
N LEU A 176 -10.65 -3.84 -16.70
CA LEU A 176 -11.23 -3.56 -15.37
C LEU A 176 -12.57 -2.83 -15.43
N ILE A 177 -12.82 -2.09 -16.52
CA ILE A 177 -14.05 -1.30 -16.69
C ILE A 177 -15.09 -2.03 -17.55
N ASN A 178 -14.68 -3.08 -18.26
CA ASN A 178 -15.58 -3.89 -19.08
C ASN A 178 -16.51 -4.78 -18.26
#